data_AF-A0AAV2Z9T0-F1
#
_entry.id   AF-A0AAV2Z9T0-F1
#
_cell.length_a   1.000
_cell.length_b   1.000
_cell.length_c   1.000
_cell.angle_alpha   90.00
_cell.angle_beta   90.00
_cell.angle_gamma   90.00
#
_symmetry.space_group_name_H-M   'P 1'
#
loop_
_entity.id
_entity.type
_entity.pdbx_description
1 polymer ?
#
loop_
_entity_poly.entity_id
_entity_poly.type
_entity_poly.pdbx_seq_one_letter_code
_entity_poly.pdbx_strand_id
1 'polypeptide(L)'
;MKIGRGLNIEHIKRMTLRTVRESTEGQPEFLAFMNALEKCDYDESKCRREVLHLEQAMTAKINRQAAAHRSTLNYHVIRMVKGMYKQR
;
A
#
# COMPACT_ATOMS: atom_id res chain seq x y z
N MET A 1 -15.02 -4.49 -18.24
CA MET A 1 -15.65 -5.34 -17.20
C MET A 1 -16.25 -4.43 -16.15
N LYS A 2 -17.52 -4.61 -15.77
CA LYS A 2 -18.15 -3.84 -14.69
C LYS A 2 -17.48 -4.22 -13.36
N ILE A 3 -17.22 -3.21 -12.53
CA ILE A 3 -16.68 -3.34 -11.17
C ILE A 3 -17.30 -4.57 -10.51
N GLY A 4 -16.44 -5.53 -10.11
CA GLY A 4 -16.87 -6.82 -9.57
C GLY A 4 -17.84 -6.64 -8.40
N ARG A 5 -18.75 -7.62 -8.24
CA ARG A 5 -19.90 -7.65 -7.30
C ARG A 5 -19.57 -7.49 -5.79
N GLY A 6 -18.43 -6.91 -5.41
CA GLY A 6 -18.03 -6.65 -4.02
C GLY A 6 -17.66 -5.19 -3.71
N LEU A 7 -17.55 -4.30 -4.69
CA LEU A 7 -17.18 -2.89 -4.49
C LEU A 7 -18.43 -1.99 -4.55
N ASN A 8 -19.03 -1.75 -3.39
CA ASN A 8 -20.14 -0.81 -3.22
C ASN A 8 -19.61 0.64 -3.27
N ILE A 9 -20.34 1.57 -3.92
CA ILE A 9 -20.04 3.02 -3.95
C ILE A 9 -19.84 3.59 -2.54
N GLU A 10 -20.62 3.12 -1.57
CA GLU A 10 -20.46 3.43 -0.14
C GLU A 10 -19.07 3.06 0.41
N HIS A 11 -18.55 1.93 -0.05
CA HIS A 11 -17.23 1.43 0.33
C HIS A 11 -16.13 2.31 -0.24
N ILE A 12 -16.27 2.72 -1.50
CA ILE A 12 -15.36 3.65 -2.17
C ILE A 12 -15.37 4.99 -1.44
N LYS A 13 -16.55 5.56 -1.14
CA LYS A 13 -16.69 6.82 -0.40
C LYS A 13 -16.04 6.76 0.98
N ARG A 14 -16.26 5.67 1.73
CA ARG A 14 -15.64 5.47 3.06
C ARG A 14 -14.12 5.39 2.97
N MET A 15 -13.59 4.65 2.00
CA MET A 15 -12.15 4.56 1.79
C MET A 15 -11.56 5.91 1.43
N THR A 16 -12.15 6.64 0.48
CA THR A 16 -11.70 7.97 0.09
C THR A 16 -11.69 8.94 1.27
N LEU A 17 -12.76 8.98 2.08
CA LEU A 17 -12.82 9.83 3.28
C LEU A 17 -11.72 9.50 4.29
N ARG A 18 -11.41 8.22 4.47
CA ARG A 18 -10.39 7.77 5.41
C ARG A 18 -8.98 8.15 4.94
N THR A 19 -8.70 7.90 3.67
CA THR A 19 -7.45 8.29 3.01
C THR A 19 -7.24 9.81 3.04
N VAL A 20 -8.31 10.60 2.92
CA VAL A 20 -8.24 12.07 3.00
C VAL A 20 -7.93 12.58 4.41
N ARG A 21 -8.51 11.97 5.43
CA ARG A 21 -8.37 12.42 6.83
C ARG A 21 -7.06 12.00 7.49
N GLU A 22 -6.51 10.84 7.12
CA GLU A 22 -5.35 10.26 7.82
C GLU A 22 -3.99 10.70 7.24
N SER A 23 -3.97 11.57 6.21
CA SER A 23 -2.74 12.01 5.51
C SER A 23 -1.76 10.86 5.27
N THR A 24 -2.27 9.73 4.80
CA THR A 24 -1.49 8.48 4.70
C THR A 24 -0.55 8.50 3.50
N GLU A 25 0.62 7.87 3.63
CA GLU A 25 1.44 7.52 2.46
C GLU A 25 0.57 6.78 1.42
N GLY A 26 0.53 7.31 0.19
CA GLY A 26 -0.34 6.83 -0.89
C GLY A 26 -1.59 7.68 -1.16
N GLN A 27 -1.90 8.66 -0.31
CA GLN A 27 -3.03 9.58 -0.52
C GLN A 27 -2.95 10.36 -1.85
N PRO A 28 -1.82 10.99 -2.23
CA PRO A 28 -1.76 11.73 -3.49
C PRO A 28 -1.93 10.80 -4.71
N GLU A 29 -1.38 9.59 -4.67
CA GLU A 29 -1.52 8.59 -5.73
C GLU A 29 -2.96 8.07 -5.82
N PHE A 30 -3.63 7.87 -4.69
CA PHE A 30 -5.04 7.45 -4.64
C PHE A 30 -5.97 8.54 -5.19
N LEU A 31 -5.76 9.81 -4.83
CA LEU A 31 -6.55 10.92 -5.35
C LEU A 31 -6.31 11.12 -6.85
N ALA A 32 -5.08 10.94 -7.32
CA ALA A 32 -4.76 10.99 -8.75
C ALA A 32 -5.47 9.88 -9.53
N PHE A 33 -5.52 8.66 -8.98
CA PHE A 33 -6.27 7.55 -9.57
C PHE A 33 -7.78 7.81 -9.60
N MET A 34 -8.37 8.30 -8.51
CA MET A 34 -9.82 8.61 -8.47
C MET A 34 -10.20 9.72 -9.47
N ASN A 35 -9.37 10.77 -9.59
CA ASN A 35 -9.57 11.82 -10.59
C ASN A 35 -9.44 11.30 -12.03
N ALA A 36 -8.51 10.37 -12.29
CA ALA A 36 -8.35 9.76 -13.61
C ALA A 36 -9.55 8.86 -13.95
N LEU A 37 -10.02 8.06 -12.98
CA LEU A 37 -11.24 7.26 -13.10
C LEU A 37 -12.45 8.11 -13.44
N GLU A 38 -12.67 9.21 -12.73
CA GLU A 38 -13.79 10.11 -12.98
C GLU A 38 -13.74 10.70 -14.40
N LYS A 39 -12.56 11.12 -14.87
CA LYS A 39 -12.35 11.64 -16.23
C LYS A 39 -12.49 10.60 -17.33
N CYS A 40 -12.37 9.32 -17.00
CA CYS A 40 -12.40 8.21 -17.94
C CYS A 40 -13.71 7.40 -17.86
N ASP A 41 -14.80 7.99 -17.34
CA ASP A 41 -16.10 7.32 -17.15
C ASP A 41 -16.00 6.02 -16.34
N TYR A 42 -15.12 6.00 -15.34
CA TYR A 42 -14.83 4.84 -14.49
C TYR A 42 -14.28 3.63 -15.26
N ASP A 43 -13.67 3.86 -16.43
CA ASP A 43 -12.95 2.84 -17.19
C ASP A 43 -11.50 2.70 -16.72
N GLU A 44 -11.29 1.76 -15.79
CA GLU A 44 -9.98 1.45 -15.22
C GLU A 44 -8.91 1.10 -16.27
N SER A 45 -9.31 0.55 -17.43
CA SER A 45 -8.35 0.18 -18.48
C SER A 45 -7.60 1.38 -19.06
N LYS A 46 -8.17 2.58 -18.93
CA LYS A 46 -7.59 3.86 -19.36
C LYS A 46 -6.72 4.51 -18.28
N CYS A 47 -6.75 4.01 -17.05
CA CYS A 47 -6.04 4.57 -15.89
C CYS A 47 -4.83 3.72 -15.46
N ARG A 48 -4.28 2.89 -16.37
CA ARG A 48 -3.19 1.94 -16.06
C ARG A 48 -1.98 2.57 -15.36
N ARG A 49 -1.63 3.80 -15.72
CA ARG A 49 -0.47 4.50 -15.14
C ARG A 49 -0.73 4.84 -13.67
N GLU A 50 -1.91 5.38 -13.40
CA GLU A 50 -2.33 5.79 -12.06
C GLU A 50 -2.53 4.58 -11.14
N VAL A 51 -3.05 3.47 -11.69
CA VAL A 51 -3.10 2.17 -10.99
C VAL A 51 -1.70 1.72 -10.59
N LEU A 52 -0.74 1.76 -11.51
CA LEU A 52 0.61 1.28 -11.26
C LEU A 52 1.35 2.12 -10.21
N HIS A 53 1.15 3.45 -10.23
CA HIS A 53 1.69 4.34 -9.19
C HIS A 53 1.05 4.07 -7.83
N LEU A 54 -0.25 3.83 -7.78
CA LEU A 54 -0.95 3.47 -6.54
C LEU A 54 -0.45 2.13 -5.99
N GLU A 55 -0.28 1.12 -6.83
CA GLU A 55 0.28 -0.19 -6.44
C GLU A 55 1.71 -0.07 -5.90
N GLN A 56 2.55 0.75 -6.52
CA GLN A 56 3.92 1.00 -6.05
C GLN A 56 3.92 1.67 -4.66
N ALA A 57 3.08 2.69 -4.46
CA ALA A 57 2.96 3.37 -3.17
C ALA A 57 2.49 2.40 -2.06
N MET A 58 1.50 1.56 -2.36
CA MET A 58 0.99 0.55 -1.42
C MET A 58 2.04 -0.54 -1.11
N THR A 59 2.78 -0.98 -2.12
CA THR A 59 3.86 -1.98 -1.95
C THR A 59 5.01 -1.42 -1.11
N ALA A 60 5.40 -0.16 -1.34
CA ALA A 60 6.42 0.51 -0.55
C ALA A 60 6.00 0.62 0.93
N LYS A 61 4.72 0.92 1.20
CA LYS A 61 4.15 0.95 2.55
C LYS A 61 4.22 -0.42 3.23
N ILE A 62 3.84 -1.49 2.54
CA ILE A 62 3.92 -2.87 3.06
C ILE A 62 5.37 -3.22 3.41
N ASN A 63 6.32 -2.91 2.52
CA ASN A 63 7.75 -3.19 2.75
C ASN A 63 8.30 -2.42 3.95
N ARG A 64 7.91 -1.15 4.15
CA ARG A 64 8.30 -0.37 5.33
C ARG A 64 7.71 -0.93 6.62
N GLN A 65 6.45 -1.32 6.61
CA GLN A 65 5.81 -1.97 7.77
C GLN A 65 6.47 -3.32 8.10
N ALA A 66 6.79 -4.13 7.08
CA ALA A 66 7.53 -5.38 7.26
C ALA A 66 8.94 -5.13 7.83
N ALA A 67 9.62 -4.06 7.40
CA ALA A 67 10.90 -3.64 7.96
C ALA A 67 10.77 -3.16 9.41
N ALA A 68 9.71 -2.43 9.76
CA ALA A 68 9.43 -1.98 11.13
C ALA A 68 9.07 -3.14 12.06
N HIS A 69 8.35 -4.16 11.57
CA HIS A 69 8.01 -5.35 12.34
C HIS A 69 9.15 -6.37 12.49
N ARG A 70 10.24 -6.24 11.70
CA ARG A 70 11.50 -6.90 12.06
C ARG A 70 12.07 -6.19 13.28
N SER A 71 11.76 -6.71 14.48
CA SER A 71 12.52 -6.39 15.70
C SER A 71 14.01 -6.55 15.41
N THR A 72 14.68 -5.43 15.18
CA THR A 72 16.12 -5.37 14.88
C THR A 72 16.90 -5.97 16.04
N LEU A 73 16.42 -5.78 17.27
CA LEU A 73 17.03 -6.37 18.46
C LEU A 73 17.02 -7.91 18.39
N ASN A 74 15.89 -8.55 18.10
CA ASN A 74 15.83 -10.02 18.00
C ASN A 74 16.74 -10.53 16.88
N TYR A 75 16.77 -9.85 15.72
CA TYR A 75 17.67 -10.19 14.62
C TYR A 75 19.15 -10.07 15.03
N HIS A 76 19.54 -8.98 15.68
CA HIS A 76 20.92 -8.76 16.13
C HIS A 76 21.32 -9.70 17.27
N VAL A 77 20.43 -9.98 18.22
CA VAL A 77 20.63 -10.93 19.31
C VAL A 77 20.81 -12.35 18.76
N ILE A 78 19.93 -12.82 17.87
CA ILE A 78 20.06 -14.14 17.24
C ILE A 78 21.37 -14.25 16.44
N ARG A 79 21.76 -13.18 15.72
CA ARG A 79 23.01 -13.14 14.95
C ARG A 79 24.24 -13.19 15.85
N MET A 80 24.23 -12.46 16.96
CA MET A 80 25.30 -12.48 17.97
C MET A 80 25.45 -13.87 18.59
N VAL A 81 24.34 -14.47 19.05
CA VAL A 81 24.32 -15.81 19.64
C VAL A 81 24.82 -16.86 18.64
N LYS A 82 24.36 -16.84 17.39
CA LYS A 82 24.85 -17.72 16.33
C LYS A 82 26.35 -17.54 16.05
N GLY A 83 26.86 -16.30 16.13
CA GLY A 83 28.29 -16.01 15.98
C GLY A 83 29.14 -16.65 17.09
N MET A 84 28.65 -16.66 18.32
CA MET A 84 29.33 -17.27 19.47
C MET A 84 29.39 -18.80 19.37
N TYR A 85 28.32 -19.44 18.90
CA TYR A 85 28.31 -20.90 18.69
C TYR A 85 29.18 -21.38 17.53
N LYS A 86 29.52 -20.50 16.57
CA LYS A 86 30.35 -20.84 15.41
C LYS A 86 31.86 -20.74 15.67
N GLN A 87 32.26 -20.24 16.85
CA GLN A 87 33.66 -20.08 17.27
C GLN A 87 34.12 -21.13 18.29
N ARG A 88 33.32 -22.16 18.56
CA ARG A 88 33.72 -23.39 19.26
C ARG A 88 33.82 -24.53 18.26
#